data_AF-M1EXU0-F1
#
_entry.id   AF-M1EXU0-F1
#
_cell.length_a   1.000
_cell.length_b   1.000
_cell.length_c   1.000
_cell.angle_alpha   90.00
_cell.angle_beta   90.00
_cell.angle_gamma   90.00
#
_symmetry.space_group_name_H-M   'P 1'
#
loop_
_entity.id
_entity.type
_entity.pdbx_description
1 polymer ?
#
loop_
_entity_poly.entity_id
_entity_poly.type
_entity_poly.pdbx_seq_one_letter_code
_entity_poly.pdbx_strand_id
1 'polypeptide(L)'
;VLEDAQEKQLKDKPLENWLHKLNVAAYEVDDILDECKTKAARLKQTKYGSYHPKAIAFRYKIGKRMKEMMEKLDAIAAERSKFHLEKRTIEREAARRETGFVLTEPEPYGRDKEKNEIVKILSNKVCDVQDLSVLPILGM
;
A
#
# COMPACT_ATOMS: atom_id res chain seq x y z
N VAL A 1 -5.16 -8.08 17.25
CA VAL A 1 -5.62 -9.30 16.56
C VAL A 1 -4.78 -9.60 15.33
N LEU A 2 -4.67 -8.70 14.33
CA LEU A 2 -3.83 -8.94 13.14
C LEU A 2 -2.33 -8.96 13.47
N GLU A 3 -1.87 -8.02 14.28
CA GLU A 3 -0.46 -7.98 14.73
C GLU A 3 -0.09 -9.20 15.58
N ASP A 4 -0.94 -9.55 16.55
CA ASP A 4 -0.80 -10.79 17.34
C ASP A 4 -0.78 -12.05 16.45
N ALA A 5 -1.62 -12.08 15.41
CA ALA A 5 -1.62 -13.16 14.43
C ALA A 5 -0.30 -13.20 13.64
N GLN A 6 0.22 -12.06 13.19
CA GLN A 6 1.50 -11.97 12.47
C GLN A 6 2.69 -12.43 13.32
N GLU A 7 2.72 -12.05 14.61
CA GLU A 7 3.77 -12.51 15.55
C GLU A 7 3.70 -14.02 15.78
N LYS A 8 2.49 -14.58 15.93
CA LYS A 8 2.26 -16.00 16.21
C LYS A 8 2.33 -16.89 14.96
N GLN A 9 2.22 -16.31 13.76
CA GLN A 9 2.21 -17.01 12.47
C GLN A 9 3.39 -17.98 12.31
N LEU A 10 4.58 -17.58 12.74
CA LEU A 10 5.81 -18.37 12.59
C LEU A 10 5.79 -19.69 13.38
N LYS A 11 4.90 -19.82 14.37
CA LYS A 11 4.81 -20.98 15.27
C LYS A 11 3.58 -21.85 15.00
N ASP A 12 2.61 -21.36 14.23
CA ASP A 12 1.31 -22.00 14.02
C ASP A 12 0.96 -22.00 12.51
N LYS A 13 1.18 -23.14 11.86
CA LYS A 13 0.89 -23.35 10.43
C LYS A 13 -0.59 -23.14 10.07
N PRO A 14 -1.57 -23.64 10.85
CA PRO A 14 -2.97 -23.26 10.68
C PRO A 14 -3.23 -21.76 10.69
N LEU A 15 -2.61 -21.02 11.62
CA LEU A 15 -2.72 -19.56 11.70
C LEU A 15 -2.07 -18.87 10.51
N GLU A 16 -0.93 -19.38 10.04
CA GLU A 16 -0.26 -18.93 8.82
C GLU A 16 -1.13 -19.07 7.58
N ASN A 17 -1.74 -20.24 7.40
CA ASN A 17 -2.65 -20.45 6.29
C ASN A 17 -3.87 -19.53 6.37
N TRP A 18 -4.43 -19.34 7.56
CA TRP A 18 -5.55 -18.41 7.77
C TRP A 18 -5.19 -16.96 7.40
N LEU A 19 -4.03 -16.48 7.85
CA LEU A 19 -3.52 -15.15 7.49
C LEU A 19 -3.24 -15.04 5.99
N HIS A 20 -2.71 -16.08 5.36
CA HIS A 20 -2.48 -16.09 3.93
C HIS A 20 -3.79 -15.96 3.14
N LYS A 21 -4.83 -16.73 3.49
CA LYS A 21 -6.17 -16.60 2.89
C LYS A 21 -6.72 -15.18 3.03
N LEU A 22 -6.58 -14.58 4.22
CA LEU A 22 -7.01 -13.21 4.48
C LEU A 22 -6.27 -12.21 3.58
N ASN A 23 -4.96 -12.37 3.42
CA ASN A 23 -4.15 -11.49 2.60
C ASN A 23 -4.53 -11.60 1.11
N VAL A 24 -4.71 -12.82 0.59
CA VAL A 24 -5.18 -13.06 -0.77
C VAL A 24 -6.55 -12.41 -1.00
N ALA A 25 -7.49 -12.59 -0.08
CA ALA A 25 -8.81 -11.97 -0.19
C ALA A 25 -8.76 -10.44 -0.14
N ALA A 26 -7.86 -9.85 0.67
CA ALA A 26 -7.67 -8.41 0.72
C ALA A 26 -7.15 -7.84 -0.61
N TYR A 27 -6.18 -8.50 -1.24
CA TYR A 27 -5.67 -8.10 -2.56
C TYR A 27 -6.75 -8.21 -3.65
N GLU A 28 -7.53 -9.29 -3.67
CA GLU A 28 -8.63 -9.44 -4.63
C GLU A 28 -9.68 -8.32 -4.48
N VAL A 29 -9.96 -7.86 -3.25
CA VAL A 29 -10.85 -6.72 -3.01
C VAL A 29 -10.22 -5.41 -3.47
N ASP A 30 -8.94 -5.19 -3.21
CA ASP A 30 -8.23 -3.98 -3.65
C ASP A 30 -8.21 -3.87 -5.19
N ASP A 31 -7.97 -4.97 -5.89
CA ASP A 31 -8.06 -5.06 -7.35
C ASP A 31 -9.46 -4.68 -7.87
N ILE A 32 -10.52 -5.14 -7.20
CA ILE A 32 -11.91 -4.76 -7.53
C ILE A 32 -12.11 -3.26 -7.35
N LEU A 33 -11.60 -2.68 -6.26
CA LEU A 33 -11.72 -1.25 -5.97
C LEU A 33 -10.97 -0.41 -7.01
N ASP A 34 -9.78 -0.84 -7.43
CA ASP A 34 -9.01 -0.15 -8.46
C ASP A 34 -9.64 -0.24 -9.84
N GLU A 35 -10.24 -1.37 -10.20
CA GLU A 35 -11.06 -1.49 -11.41
C GLU A 35 -12.26 -0.52 -11.35
N CYS A 36 -12.88 -0.37 -10.18
CA CYS A 36 -13.98 0.57 -9.97
C CYS A 36 -13.53 2.02 -10.15
N LYS A 37 -12.43 2.44 -9.49
CA LYS A 37 -11.86 3.79 -9.63
C LYS A 37 -11.55 4.09 -11.10
N THR A 38 -10.87 3.16 -11.77
CA THR A 38 -10.47 3.31 -13.18
C THR A 38 -11.67 3.47 -14.09
N LYS A 39 -12.71 2.63 -13.96
CA LYS A 39 -13.89 2.74 -14.82
C LYS A 39 -14.80 3.90 -14.45
N ALA A 40 -14.89 4.28 -13.18
CA ALA A 40 -15.61 5.49 -12.77
C ALA A 40 -15.00 6.74 -13.42
N ALA A 41 -13.66 6.85 -13.47
CA ALA A 41 -12.97 7.93 -14.16
C ALA A 41 -13.29 7.96 -15.67
N ARG A 42 -13.31 6.80 -16.34
CA ARG A 42 -13.65 6.70 -17.78
C ARG A 42 -15.10 7.05 -18.06
N LEU A 43 -16.04 6.65 -17.20
CA LEU A 43 -17.47 6.93 -17.39
C LEU A 43 -17.80 8.42 -17.25
N LYS A 44 -17.08 9.16 -16.40
CA LYS A 44 -17.20 10.63 -16.28
C LYS A 44 -16.87 11.36 -17.60
N GLN A 45 -16.13 10.73 -18.51
CA GLN A 45 -15.76 11.30 -19.81
C GLN A 45 -16.82 11.05 -20.91
N THR A 46 -17.87 10.27 -20.62
CA THR A 46 -18.88 9.87 -21.62
C THR A 46 -20.18 10.67 -21.49
N LYS A 47 -20.76 11.12 -22.62
CA LYS A 47 -22.01 11.93 -22.66
C LYS A 47 -23.23 11.28 -21.99
N TYR A 48 -23.27 9.94 -21.93
CA TYR A 48 -24.38 9.17 -21.35
C TYR A 48 -24.16 8.75 -19.89
N GLY A 49 -22.99 9.08 -19.31
CA GLY A 49 -22.66 8.92 -17.90
C GLY A 49 -23.10 7.58 -17.28
N SER A 50 -23.82 7.67 -16.16
CA SER A 50 -24.23 6.54 -15.32
C SER A 50 -25.27 5.59 -15.93
N TYR A 51 -26.01 6.02 -16.96
CA TYR A 51 -27.13 5.26 -17.54
C TYR A 51 -26.75 4.51 -18.81
N HIS A 52 -25.48 4.55 -19.22
CA HIS A 52 -25.00 3.82 -20.37
C HIS A 52 -25.05 2.29 -20.11
N PRO A 53 -25.55 1.46 -21.05
CA PRO A 53 -25.66 0.01 -20.85
C PRO A 53 -24.35 -0.69 -20.42
N LYS A 54 -23.22 -0.25 -20.98
CA LYS A 54 -21.88 -0.74 -20.55
C LYS A 54 -21.54 -0.41 -19.08
N ALA A 55 -22.02 0.72 -18.55
CA ALA A 55 -21.85 1.10 -17.15
C ALA A 55 -22.68 0.21 -16.23
N ILE A 56 -23.94 -0.09 -16.62
CA ILE A 56 -24.85 -0.96 -15.88
C ILE A 56 -24.29 -2.39 -15.82
N ALA A 57 -23.91 -2.95 -16.98
CA ALA A 57 -23.31 -4.28 -17.05
C ALA A 57 -22.02 -4.38 -16.22
N PHE A 58 -21.19 -3.31 -16.22
CA PHE A 58 -20.00 -3.24 -15.39
C PHE A 58 -20.33 -3.24 -13.89
N ARG A 59 -21.28 -2.40 -13.45
CA ARG A 59 -21.70 -2.34 -12.04
C ARG A 59 -22.24 -3.68 -11.55
N TYR A 60 -23.02 -4.36 -12.39
CA TYR A 60 -23.49 -5.71 -12.08
C TYR A 60 -22.32 -6.70 -11.92
N LYS A 61 -21.36 -6.70 -12.86
CA LYS A 61 -20.16 -7.57 -12.78
C LYS A 61 -19.36 -7.33 -11.50
N ILE A 62 -19.11 -6.07 -11.15
CA ILE A 62 -18.42 -5.70 -9.92
C ILE A 62 -19.21 -6.11 -8.69
N GLY A 63 -20.52 -5.82 -8.66
CA GLY A 63 -21.39 -6.16 -7.54
C GLY A 63 -21.40 -7.66 -7.26
N LYS A 64 -21.45 -8.49 -8.30
CA LYS A 64 -21.34 -9.95 -8.18
C LYS A 64 -20.00 -10.38 -7.55
N ARG A 65 -18.87 -9.89 -8.09
CA ARG A 65 -17.54 -10.20 -7.55
C ARG A 65 -17.37 -9.72 -6.11
N MET A 66 -17.86 -8.51 -5.80
CA MET A 66 -17.81 -7.95 -4.45
C MET A 66 -18.60 -8.81 -3.45
N LYS A 67 -19.75 -9.33 -3.88
CA LYS A 67 -20.56 -10.26 -3.07
C LYS A 67 -19.80 -11.56 -2.82
N GLU A 68 -19.21 -12.17 -3.85
CA GLU A 68 -18.38 -13.38 -3.70
C GLU A 68 -17.21 -13.14 -2.73
N MET A 69 -16.56 -11.98 -2.80
CA MET A 69 -15.48 -11.62 -1.87
C MET A 69 -15.95 -11.41 -0.44
N MET A 70 -17.14 -10.82 -0.25
CA MET A 70 -17.75 -10.65 1.05
C MET A 70 -18.01 -12.01 1.71
N GLU A 71 -18.57 -12.96 0.96
CA GLU A 71 -18.81 -14.33 1.44
C GLU A 71 -17.49 -15.04 1.80
N LYS A 72 -16.43 -14.88 1.00
CA LYS A 72 -15.08 -15.41 1.33
C LYS A 72 -14.54 -14.78 2.62
N LEU A 73 -14.65 -13.46 2.77
CA LEU A 73 -14.18 -12.75 3.97
C LEU A 73 -14.96 -13.15 5.22
N ASP A 74 -16.27 -13.37 5.11
CA ASP A 74 -17.10 -13.87 6.21
C ASP A 74 -16.67 -15.28 6.64
N ALA A 75 -16.37 -16.17 5.68
CA ALA A 75 -15.83 -17.49 5.98
C ALA A 75 -14.46 -17.42 6.69
N ILE A 76 -13.56 -16.53 6.24
CA ILE A 76 -12.27 -16.28 6.89
C ILE A 76 -12.48 -15.70 8.29
N ALA A 77 -13.43 -14.79 8.47
CA ALA A 77 -13.77 -14.22 9.76
C ALA A 77 -14.33 -15.26 10.73
N ALA A 78 -15.11 -16.23 10.24
CA ALA A 78 -15.59 -17.35 11.05
C ALA A 78 -14.44 -18.29 11.47
N GLU A 79 -13.51 -18.60 10.56
CA GLU A 79 -12.30 -19.39 10.87
C GLU A 79 -11.45 -18.74 11.98
N ARG A 80 -11.46 -17.41 12.09
CA ARG A 80 -10.72 -16.65 13.11
C ARG A 80 -11.01 -17.13 14.53
N SER A 81 -12.25 -17.54 14.81
CA SER A 81 -12.69 -17.99 16.15
C SER A 81 -11.87 -19.18 16.69
N LYS A 82 -11.24 -19.96 15.80
CA LYS A 82 -10.38 -21.09 16.14
C LYS A 82 -9.03 -20.65 16.73
N PHE A 83 -8.68 -19.38 16.58
CA PHE A 83 -7.43 -18.81 17.06
C PHE A 83 -7.72 -17.90 18.26
N HIS A 84 -7.06 -18.16 19.38
CA HIS A 84 -7.12 -17.31 20.59
C HIS A 84 -6.29 -16.03 20.39
N LEU A 85 -6.72 -15.19 19.44
CA LEU A 85 -6.05 -13.94 19.08
C LEU A 85 -6.48 -12.81 20.00
N GLU A 86 -5.51 -12.18 20.65
CA GLU A 86 -5.80 -11.07 21.55
C GLU A 86 -5.96 -9.75 20.79
N LYS A 87 -6.91 -8.94 21.25
CA LYS A 87 -7.07 -7.57 20.78
C LYS A 87 -6.13 -6.67 21.57
N ARG A 88 -4.88 -6.57 21.13
CA ARG A 88 -4.01 -5.47 21.57
C ARG A 88 -4.64 -4.15 21.09
N THR A 89 -5.01 -3.30 22.04
CA THR A 89 -5.26 -1.87 21.80
C THR A 89 -3.89 -1.21 21.85
N ILE A 90 -3.18 -1.19 20.73
CA ILE A 90 -1.95 -0.39 20.67
C ILE A 90 -2.39 1.02 20.30
N GLU A 91 -2.29 1.95 21.23
CA GLU A 91 -2.11 3.37 20.92
C GLU A 91 -0.78 3.47 20.17
N ARG A 92 -0.82 3.17 18.88
CA ARG A 92 0.35 3.29 18.03
C ARG A 92 0.49 4.77 17.73
N GLU A 93 1.23 5.47 18.58
CA GLU A 93 2.27 6.34 18.03
C GLU A 93 3.16 5.40 17.21
N ALA A 94 2.75 5.17 15.96
CA ALA A 94 3.69 4.69 14.98
C ALA A 94 4.79 5.74 14.99
N ALA A 95 5.91 5.44 15.65
CA ALA A 95 7.16 6.14 15.44
C ALA A 95 7.49 5.93 13.97
N ARG A 96 6.84 6.73 13.13
CA ARG A 96 7.00 6.73 11.70
C ARG A 96 8.44 7.15 11.55
N ARG A 97 9.26 6.24 11.05
CA ARG A 97 10.65 6.56 10.73
C ARG A 97 10.60 7.82 9.87
N GLU A 98 11.19 8.90 10.37
CA GLU A 98 11.18 10.16 9.66
C GLU A 98 12.01 9.96 8.40
N THR A 99 11.34 9.96 7.26
CA THR A 99 11.96 9.93 5.92
C THR A 99 11.91 11.31 5.28
N GLY A 100 11.53 12.33 6.06
CA GLY A 100 11.42 13.72 5.64
C GLY A 100 12.61 14.53 6.14
N PHE A 101 12.70 15.76 5.67
CA PHE A 101 13.66 16.73 6.18
C PHE A 101 13.10 17.38 7.46
N VAL A 102 13.74 17.13 8.61
CA VAL A 102 13.48 17.88 9.83
C VAL A 102 14.29 19.18 9.78
N LEU A 103 13.59 20.32 9.80
CA LEU A 103 14.17 21.67 9.71
C LEU A 103 15.13 22.04 10.88
N THR A 104 15.27 21.18 11.88
CA THR A 104 15.97 21.45 13.15
C THR A 104 16.90 20.30 13.56
N GLU A 105 17.50 19.60 12.60
CA GLU A 105 18.60 18.69 12.90
C GLU A 105 19.93 19.44 13.00
N PRO A 106 20.85 19.04 13.91
CA PRO A 106 22.20 19.56 13.95
C PRO A 106 22.93 19.23 12.64
N GLU A 107 23.70 20.18 12.12
CA GLU A 107 24.45 19.98 10.87
C GLU A 107 25.40 18.77 11.00
N PRO A 108 25.35 17.79 10.08
CA PRO A 108 26.19 16.60 10.17
C PRO A 108 27.66 16.97 10.06
N TYR A 109 28.42 16.72 11.12
CA TYR A 109 29.84 17.04 11.20
C TYR A 109 30.70 16.10 10.34
N GLY A 110 31.73 16.65 9.69
CA GLY A 110 32.74 15.87 8.97
C GLY A 110 32.34 15.40 7.57
N ARG A 111 31.15 15.78 7.09
CA ARG A 111 30.66 15.50 5.73
C ARG A 111 30.72 16.70 4.79
N ASP A 112 31.47 17.73 5.17
CA ASP A 112 31.57 18.99 4.42
C ASP A 112 32.09 18.79 3.00
N LYS A 113 33.04 17.85 2.83
CA LYS A 113 33.62 17.53 1.53
C LYS A 113 32.59 16.89 0.60
N GLU A 114 31.90 15.87 1.08
CA GLU A 114 30.86 15.16 0.32
C GLU A 114 29.67 16.07 0.02
N LYS A 115 29.27 16.92 0.97
CA LYS A 115 28.25 17.97 0.77
C LYS A 115 28.62 18.87 -0.41
N ASN A 116 29.85 19.40 -0.43
CA ASN A 116 30.31 20.28 -1.50
C ASN A 116 30.41 19.55 -2.85
N GLU A 117 30.80 18.28 -2.86
CA GLU A 117 30.87 17.46 -4.07
C GLU A 117 29.49 17.19 -4.65
N ILE A 118 28.51 16.83 -3.82
CA ILE A 118 27.11 16.65 -4.22
C ILE A 118 26.54 17.95 -4.79
N VAL A 119 26.73 19.08 -4.09
CA VAL A 119 26.26 20.40 -4.56
C VAL A 119 26.86 20.72 -5.93
N LYS A 120 28.17 20.50 -6.11
CA LYS A 120 28.85 20.73 -7.40
C LYS A 120 28.27 19.86 -8.52
N ILE A 121 28.00 18.57 -8.26
CA ILE A 121 27.40 17.66 -9.25
C ILE A 121 25.99 18.16 -9.63
N LEU A 122 25.19 18.55 -8.63
CA LEU A 122 23.82 19.02 -8.85
C LEU A 122 23.78 20.36 -9.59
N SER A 123 24.67 21.30 -9.28
CA SER A 123 24.76 22.60 -9.96
C SER A 123 25.24 22.50 -11.41
N ASN A 124 26.13 21.56 -11.71
CA ASN A 124 26.73 21.44 -13.04
C ASN A 124 25.89 20.61 -14.03
N LYS A 125 24.93 19.80 -13.54
CA LYS A 125 24.10 18.90 -14.38
C LYS A 125 22.76 19.50 -14.84
N VAL A 126 22.59 20.83 -14.79
CA VAL A 126 21.31 21.50 -15.10
C VAL A 126 21.03 21.63 -16.60
N CYS A 127 21.93 21.25 -17.50
CA CYS A 127 21.73 21.41 -18.95
C CYS A 127 22.14 20.17 -19.76
N ASP A 128 21.27 19.15 -19.82
CA ASP A 128 20.91 18.53 -21.10
C ASP A 128 19.62 17.71 -20.98
N VAL A 129 18.68 17.93 -21.90
CA VAL A 129 17.26 17.50 -21.77
C VAL A 129 17.06 15.99 -21.99
N GLN A 130 18.13 15.23 -22.26
CA GLN A 130 18.04 13.86 -22.76
C GLN A 130 18.58 12.78 -21.81
N ASP A 131 19.31 13.13 -20.74
CA ASP A 131 19.91 12.14 -19.83
C ASP A 131 19.40 12.27 -18.39
N LEU A 132 18.71 11.24 -17.90
CA LEU A 132 18.32 11.12 -16.50
C LEU A 132 19.56 10.76 -15.66
N SER A 133 20.05 11.70 -14.86
CA SER A 133 21.14 11.46 -13.92
C SER A 133 20.62 11.03 -12.55
N VAL A 134 20.98 9.82 -12.11
CA VAL A 134 20.69 9.31 -10.75
C VAL A 134 21.97 9.37 -9.90
N LEU A 135 21.88 9.86 -8.66
CA LEU A 135 22.99 9.92 -7.70
C LEU A 135 22.63 9.12 -6.43
N PRO A 136 23.03 7.83 -6.34
CA PRO A 136 22.77 7.04 -5.14
C PRO A 136 23.69 7.46 -3.99
N ILE A 137 23.12 7.59 -2.79
CA ILE A 137 23.87 7.77 -1.54
C ILE A 137 23.89 6.43 -0.82
N LEU A 138 25.08 5.85 -0.65
CA LEU A 138 25.26 4.55 0.00
C LEU A 138 25.91 4.73 1.38
N GLY A 139 25.38 4.02 2.37
CA GLY A 139 25.90 3.95 3.73
C GLY A 139 25.59 2.59 4.35
N MET A 140 26.26 2.26 5.45
CA MET A 140 25.94 1.11 6.31
C MET A 140 25.18 1.57 7.55
#